data_AF-A0A836ZS08-F1
#
_entry.id   AF-A0A836ZS08-F1
#
_cell.length_a   1.000
_cell.length_b   1.000
_cell.length_c   1.000
_cell.angle_alpha   90.00
_cell.angle_beta   90.00
_cell.angle_gamma   90.00
#
_symmetry.space_group_name_H-M   'P 1'
#
loop_
_entity.id
_entity.type
_entity.pdbx_description
1 polymer ?
#
loop_
_entity_poly.entity_id
_entity_poly.type
_entity_poly.pdbx_seq_one_letter_code
_entity_poly.pdbx_strand_id
1 'polypeptide(L)'
;STSTAPPKLYDITTLQREANRRFKFPSKKTLNIAQALYDTHKVTTYPRTDSTALPEDYVEKAKGVMDTLTDSEFGAHARRVLENGWVRPNKRIFDDSEITDHFAIIPTGKRPSGLDPDEAKIYDMIARRFVAAFHPAAEYRQTTRITVVAGEQFKSSGKVLVSKGWLEVYPEQGGKDKAGLCVVEAGEQVRNDGITAKTLQTSPPRRYNEDTLLAAME
;
A
#
# COMPACT_ATOMS: atom_id res chain seq x y z
N SER A 1 7.80 -17.51 -7.75
CA SER A 1 7.90 -16.13 -7.23
C SER A 1 6.52 -15.67 -6.79
N THR A 2 6.42 -14.79 -5.80
CA THR A 2 5.15 -14.16 -5.40
C THR A 2 5.24 -12.67 -5.63
N SER A 3 4.14 -12.04 -6.04
CA SER A 3 4.06 -10.59 -6.22
C SER A 3 3.07 -9.98 -5.23
N THR A 4 3.24 -8.70 -4.93
CA THR A 4 2.32 -7.93 -4.12
C THR A 4 2.00 -6.67 -4.90
N ALA A 5 0.76 -6.60 -5.41
CA ALA A 5 0.27 -5.44 -6.13
C ALA A 5 0.31 -4.20 -5.23
N PRO A 6 0.48 -3.00 -5.82
CA PRO A 6 0.29 -1.77 -5.08
C PRO A 6 -1.11 -1.72 -4.45
N PRO A 7 -1.26 -1.02 -3.32
CA PRO A 7 -2.58 -0.79 -2.73
C PRO A 7 -3.50 -0.04 -3.72
N LYS A 8 -4.82 -0.22 -3.56
CA LYS A 8 -5.80 0.56 -4.31
C LYS A 8 -5.72 2.05 -3.88
N LEU A 9 -6.33 2.95 -4.66
CA LEU A 9 -6.48 4.35 -4.27
C LEU A 9 -7.36 4.45 -3.02
N TYR A 10 -7.32 5.59 -2.35
CA TYR A 10 -8.11 5.77 -1.14
C TYR A 10 -9.58 6.02 -1.45
N ASP A 11 -10.43 5.28 -0.75
CA ASP A 11 -11.75 5.74 -0.33
C ASP A 11 -11.62 6.46 1.04
N ILE A 12 -12.74 6.90 1.61
CA ILE A 12 -12.70 7.57 2.92
C ILE A 12 -12.28 6.63 4.06
N THR A 13 -12.72 5.37 4.03
CA THR A 13 -12.51 4.42 5.13
C THR A 13 -11.06 3.99 5.22
N THR A 14 -10.46 3.60 4.11
CA THR A 14 -9.05 3.24 3.99
C THR A 14 -8.13 4.41 4.32
N LEU A 15 -8.50 5.65 3.95
CA LEU A 15 -7.76 6.85 4.35
C LEU A 15 -7.81 7.06 5.87
N GLN A 16 -9.00 6.96 6.47
CA GLN A 16 -9.21 7.09 7.92
C GLN A 16 -8.44 6.04 8.71
N ARG A 17 -8.52 4.78 8.31
CA ARG A 17 -7.81 3.66 8.93
C ARG A 17 -6.30 3.85 8.89
N GLU A 18 -5.77 4.24 7.73
CA GLU A 18 -4.33 4.45 7.61
C GLU A 18 -3.85 5.69 8.38
N ALA A 19 -4.63 6.77 8.40
CA ALA A 19 -4.34 7.96 9.19
C ALA A 19 -4.38 7.66 10.71
N ASN A 20 -5.31 6.82 11.16
CA ASN A 20 -5.35 6.35 12.54
C ASN A 20 -4.11 5.52 12.88
N ARG A 21 -3.74 4.56 12.01
CA ARG A 21 -2.56 3.72 12.22
C ARG A 21 -1.28 4.54 12.34
N ARG A 22 -1.08 5.49 11.41
CA ARG A 22 0.14 6.32 11.29
C ARG A 22 0.20 7.47 12.31
N PHE A 23 -0.90 8.20 12.48
CA PHE A 23 -0.91 9.49 13.20
C PHE A 23 -1.87 9.52 14.39
N LYS A 24 -2.56 8.42 14.69
CA LYS A 24 -3.59 8.34 15.75
C LYS A 24 -4.74 9.34 15.56
N PHE A 25 -5.01 9.72 14.30
CA PHE A 25 -6.15 10.58 14.00
C PHE A 25 -7.45 9.79 14.10
N PRO A 26 -8.45 10.28 14.85
CA PRO A 26 -9.80 9.73 14.82
C PRO A 26 -10.44 9.89 13.44
N SER A 27 -11.39 9.02 13.08
CA SER A 27 -12.03 9.05 11.76
C SER A 27 -12.64 10.41 11.42
N LYS A 28 -13.32 11.03 12.40
CA LYS A 28 -13.92 12.36 12.26
C LYS A 28 -12.88 13.44 11.94
N LYS A 29 -11.69 13.37 12.56
CA LYS A 29 -10.60 14.32 12.30
C LYS A 29 -10.10 14.18 10.87
N THR A 30 -9.83 12.94 10.43
CA THR A 30 -9.37 12.68 9.06
C THR A 30 -10.39 13.12 8.02
N LEU A 31 -11.69 12.86 8.24
CA LEU A 31 -12.74 13.35 7.34
C LEU A 31 -12.78 14.88 7.26
N ASN A 32 -12.70 15.58 8.40
CA ASN A 32 -12.69 17.04 8.41
C ASN A 32 -11.48 17.61 7.64
N ILE A 33 -10.29 17.01 7.82
CA ILE A 33 -9.09 17.40 7.08
C ILE A 33 -9.27 17.14 5.58
N ALA A 34 -9.73 15.96 5.20
CA ALA A 34 -9.96 15.62 3.80
C ALA A 34 -11.00 16.55 3.15
N GLN A 35 -12.03 16.95 3.90
CA GLN A 35 -13.02 17.94 3.47
C GLN A 35 -12.38 19.33 3.28
N ALA A 36 -11.50 19.77 4.18
CA ALA A 36 -10.77 21.04 4.03
C ALA A 36 -9.85 21.03 2.79
N LEU A 37 -9.14 19.92 2.55
CA LEU A 37 -8.31 19.72 1.37
C LEU A 37 -9.11 19.82 0.06
N TYR A 38 -10.36 19.37 0.06
CA TYR A 38 -11.28 19.47 -1.08
C TYR A 38 -11.94 20.84 -1.21
N ASP A 39 -12.66 21.33 -0.20
CA ASP A 39 -13.48 22.54 -0.30
C ASP A 39 -12.65 23.83 -0.27
N THR A 40 -11.70 23.90 0.67
CA THR A 40 -10.92 25.12 0.94
C THR A 40 -9.71 25.17 0.01
N HIS A 41 -8.89 24.12 0.04
CA HIS A 41 -7.62 24.10 -0.70
C HIS A 41 -7.80 23.68 -2.17
N LYS A 42 -8.81 22.86 -2.47
CA LYS A 42 -9.09 22.31 -3.82
C LYS A 42 -7.93 21.48 -4.38
N VAL A 43 -7.19 20.80 -3.51
CA VAL A 43 -5.98 20.03 -3.86
C VAL A 43 -6.24 18.52 -3.95
N THR A 44 -7.39 18.04 -3.45
CA THR A 44 -7.84 16.66 -3.56
C THR A 44 -9.25 16.58 -4.16
N THR A 45 -9.66 15.41 -4.62
CA THR A 45 -11.04 15.13 -5.06
C THR A 45 -11.97 14.91 -3.86
N TYR A 46 -13.27 14.81 -4.14
CA TYR A 46 -14.30 14.77 -3.11
C TYR A 46 -14.08 13.58 -2.17
N PRO A 47 -13.98 13.81 -0.85
CA PRO A 47 -13.48 12.79 0.07
C PRO A 47 -14.55 11.85 0.61
N ARG A 48 -15.85 12.08 0.36
CA ARG A 48 -16.93 11.19 0.83
C ARG A 48 -17.30 10.23 -0.28
N THR A 49 -16.39 9.30 -0.53
CA THR A 49 -16.52 8.23 -1.52
C THR A 49 -16.15 6.90 -0.87
N ASP A 50 -16.84 5.85 -1.30
CA ASP A 50 -16.53 4.44 -1.04
C ASP A 50 -15.77 3.78 -2.21
N SER A 51 -15.57 4.51 -3.32
CA SER A 51 -14.85 4.02 -4.49
C SER A 51 -13.33 4.14 -4.31
N THR A 52 -12.64 3.13 -4.83
CA THR A 52 -11.17 3.09 -4.91
C THR A 52 -10.67 3.11 -6.35
N ALA A 53 -11.57 3.35 -7.31
CA ALA A 53 -11.31 3.42 -8.75
C ALA A 53 -11.46 4.84 -9.29
N LEU A 54 -11.01 5.07 -10.52
CA LEU A 54 -11.15 6.25 -11.35
C LEU A 54 -11.96 5.87 -12.61
N PRO A 55 -12.66 6.82 -13.25
CA PRO A 55 -13.37 6.54 -14.49
C PRO A 55 -12.44 6.06 -15.60
N GLU A 56 -12.93 5.22 -16.51
CA GLU A 56 -12.11 4.67 -17.60
C GLU A 56 -11.54 5.74 -18.55
N ASP A 57 -12.27 6.85 -18.72
CA ASP A 57 -11.86 8.00 -19.54
C ASP A 57 -10.87 8.94 -18.81
N TYR A 58 -10.55 8.69 -17.54
CA TYR A 58 -9.75 9.58 -16.70
C TYR A 58 -8.23 9.44 -16.93
N VAL A 59 -7.77 8.53 -17.81
CA VAL A 59 -6.36 8.18 -18.00
C VAL A 59 -5.48 9.39 -18.32
N GLU A 60 -5.88 10.22 -19.30
CA GLU A 60 -5.09 11.41 -19.68
C GLU A 60 -5.09 12.48 -18.58
N LYS A 61 -6.19 12.61 -17.85
CA LYS A 61 -6.26 13.52 -16.70
C LYS A 61 -5.38 13.01 -15.54
N ALA A 62 -5.33 11.70 -15.30
CA ALA A 62 -4.42 11.10 -14.33
C ALA A 62 -2.94 11.32 -14.70
N LYS A 63 -2.59 11.28 -16.00
CA LYS A 63 -1.24 11.65 -16.47
C LYS A 63 -0.92 13.12 -16.15
N GLY A 64 -1.86 14.03 -16.43
CA GLY A 64 -1.71 15.45 -16.09
C GLY A 64 -1.52 15.66 -14.58
N VAL A 65 -2.30 14.98 -13.74
CA VAL A 65 -2.09 15.03 -12.27
C VAL A 65 -0.71 14.47 -11.90
N MET A 66 -0.30 13.34 -12.47
CA MET A 66 1.02 12.75 -12.21
C MET A 66 2.16 13.70 -12.57
N ASP A 67 2.03 14.41 -13.70
CA ASP A 67 3.02 15.40 -14.16
C ASP A 67 3.21 16.54 -13.16
N THR A 68 2.12 17.06 -12.58
CA THR A 68 2.22 18.12 -11.55
C THR A 68 2.96 17.68 -10.28
N LEU A 69 3.06 16.37 -10.02
CA LEU A 69 3.77 15.82 -8.88
C LEU A 69 5.27 15.64 -9.15
N THR A 70 5.75 15.83 -10.38
CA THR A 70 7.18 15.69 -10.73
C THR A 70 8.06 16.72 -10.04
N ASP A 71 7.51 17.89 -9.70
CA ASP A 71 8.18 18.97 -8.97
C ASP A 71 7.96 18.93 -7.45
N SER A 72 7.38 17.84 -6.93
CA SER A 72 7.12 17.66 -5.50
C SER A 72 8.14 16.72 -4.84
N GLU A 73 7.97 16.46 -3.55
CA GLU A 73 8.71 15.43 -2.82
C GLU A 73 8.56 14.02 -3.41
N PHE A 74 7.50 13.76 -4.19
CA PHE A 74 7.28 12.51 -4.91
C PHE A 74 7.96 12.48 -6.30
N GLY A 75 8.67 13.55 -6.66
CA GLY A 75 9.03 13.86 -8.04
C GLY A 75 9.82 12.78 -8.76
N ALA A 76 10.76 12.13 -8.07
CA ALA A 76 11.54 11.04 -8.66
C ALA A 76 10.67 9.82 -9.03
N HIS A 77 9.67 9.50 -8.22
CA HIS A 77 8.75 8.39 -8.47
C HIS A 77 7.71 8.76 -9.52
N ALA A 78 7.15 9.98 -9.46
CA ALA A 78 6.21 10.48 -10.44
C ALA A 78 6.82 10.54 -11.86
N ARG A 79 8.06 11.04 -12.00
CA ARG A 79 8.80 11.01 -13.27
C ARG A 79 8.94 9.60 -13.81
N ARG A 80 9.34 8.65 -12.97
CA ARG A 80 9.49 7.25 -13.39
C ARG A 80 8.17 6.64 -13.89
N VAL A 81 7.06 6.95 -13.23
CA VAL A 81 5.72 6.52 -13.68
C VAL A 81 5.43 7.01 -15.11
N LEU A 82 5.74 8.28 -15.40
CA LEU A 82 5.51 8.89 -16.71
C LEU A 82 6.46 8.35 -17.78
N GLU A 83 7.77 8.32 -17.50
CA GLU A 83 8.82 7.82 -18.40
C GLU A 83 8.57 6.38 -18.84
N ASN A 84 8.01 5.54 -17.97
CA ASN A 84 7.70 4.15 -18.27
C ASN A 84 6.27 3.91 -18.78
N GLY A 85 5.46 4.97 -18.95
CA GLY A 85 4.09 4.85 -19.45
C GLY A 85 3.19 3.96 -18.57
N TRP A 86 3.33 4.06 -17.25
CA TRP A 86 2.56 3.22 -16.32
C TRP A 86 1.15 3.75 -16.03
N VAL A 87 0.87 5.02 -16.31
CA VAL A 87 -0.51 5.53 -16.34
C VAL A 87 -1.17 5.12 -17.65
N ARG A 88 -1.86 3.97 -17.60
CA ARG A 88 -2.55 3.37 -18.74
C ARG A 88 -3.83 2.66 -18.30
N PRO A 89 -4.79 2.40 -19.21
CA PRO A 89 -6.01 1.68 -18.89
C PRO A 89 -5.71 0.37 -18.15
N ASN A 90 -6.32 0.19 -16.99
CA ASN A 90 -6.24 -1.03 -16.21
C ASN A 90 -7.41 -1.08 -15.21
N LYS A 91 -8.09 -2.22 -15.12
CA LYS A 91 -9.27 -2.41 -14.25
C LYS A 91 -9.00 -2.32 -12.76
N ARG A 92 -7.74 -2.23 -12.32
CA ARG A 92 -7.40 -2.04 -10.91
C ARG A 92 -7.54 -0.58 -10.45
N ILE A 93 -7.33 0.36 -11.37
CA ILE A 93 -7.36 1.81 -11.12
C ILE A 93 -8.48 2.46 -11.90
N PHE A 94 -8.70 2.06 -13.15
CA PHE A 94 -9.67 2.63 -14.07
C PHE A 94 -10.79 1.62 -14.29
N ASP A 95 -11.89 1.75 -13.56
CA ASP A 95 -13.00 0.79 -13.61
C ASP A 95 -14.34 1.44 -13.23
N ASP A 96 -15.17 1.71 -14.23
CA ASP A 96 -16.46 2.36 -14.03
C ASP A 96 -17.43 1.52 -13.18
N SER A 97 -17.29 0.18 -13.15
CA SER A 97 -18.18 -0.66 -12.33
C SER A 97 -17.91 -0.58 -10.82
N GLU A 98 -16.76 -0.02 -10.43
CA GLU A 98 -16.38 0.19 -9.03
C GLU A 98 -16.65 1.64 -8.58
N ILE A 99 -17.39 2.42 -9.39
CA ILE A 99 -17.72 3.82 -9.12
C ILE A 99 -19.23 3.95 -8.95
N THR A 100 -19.62 4.58 -7.85
CA THR A 100 -20.99 4.97 -7.55
C THR A 100 -21.18 6.45 -7.94
N ASP A 101 -21.35 7.34 -6.95
CA ASP A 101 -21.54 8.77 -7.17
C ASP A 101 -20.20 9.52 -7.33
N HIS A 102 -19.13 9.00 -6.73
CA HIS A 102 -17.83 9.63 -6.68
C HIS A 102 -16.72 8.60 -6.82
N PHE A 103 -15.66 8.94 -7.55
CA PHE A 103 -14.46 8.13 -7.69
C PHE A 103 -13.46 8.39 -6.54
N ALA A 104 -12.38 7.63 -6.50
CA ALA A 104 -11.36 7.66 -5.45
C ALA A 104 -10.79 9.04 -5.10
N ILE A 105 -10.30 9.16 -3.87
CA ILE A 105 -9.64 10.35 -3.33
C ILE A 105 -8.21 10.44 -3.89
N ILE A 106 -7.98 11.39 -4.79
CA ILE A 106 -6.70 11.65 -5.45
C ILE A 106 -6.35 13.14 -5.42
N PRO A 107 -5.09 13.53 -5.69
CA PRO A 107 -4.76 14.93 -5.92
C PRO A 107 -5.45 15.48 -7.17
N THR A 108 -5.75 16.78 -7.20
CA THR A 108 -6.32 17.46 -8.38
C THR A 108 -5.27 17.94 -9.37
N GLY A 109 -4.00 17.91 -8.97
CA GLY A 109 -2.87 18.51 -9.70
C GLY A 109 -2.62 19.99 -9.35
N LYS A 110 -3.49 20.61 -8.55
CA LYS A 110 -3.22 21.91 -7.95
C LYS A 110 -2.11 21.77 -6.91
N ARG A 111 -1.07 22.62 -6.99
CA ARG A 111 0.00 22.66 -5.99
C ARG A 111 -0.57 23.07 -4.61
N PRO A 112 -0.29 22.31 -3.54
CA PRO A 112 -0.75 22.68 -2.20
C PRO A 112 -0.02 23.92 -1.69
N SER A 113 -0.74 24.79 -0.99
CA SER A 113 -0.21 26.02 -0.41
C SER A 113 -0.94 26.36 0.88
N GLY A 114 -0.20 26.70 1.94
CA GLY A 114 -0.81 27.12 3.20
C GLY A 114 -1.53 26.00 3.96
N LEU A 115 -1.15 24.74 3.74
CA LEU A 115 -1.66 23.61 4.51
C LEU A 115 -1.10 23.66 5.94
N ASP A 116 -1.95 23.40 6.93
CA ASP A 116 -1.46 23.16 8.28
C ASP A 116 -0.70 21.81 8.37
N PRO A 117 0.05 21.55 9.46
CA PRO A 117 0.85 20.33 9.57
C PRO A 117 0.06 19.00 9.49
N ASP A 118 -1.20 18.98 9.90
CA ASP A 118 -2.03 17.78 9.84
C ASP A 118 -2.70 17.63 8.47
N GLU A 119 -3.09 18.73 7.84
CA GLU A 119 -3.52 18.77 6.43
C GLU A 119 -2.41 18.29 5.49
N ALA A 120 -1.17 18.75 5.71
CA ALA A 120 -0.01 18.34 4.93
C ALA A 120 0.23 16.82 5.02
N LYS A 121 0.05 16.22 6.20
CA LYS A 121 0.18 14.76 6.39
C LYS A 121 -0.86 13.97 5.59
N ILE A 122 -2.12 14.41 5.60
CA ILE A 122 -3.18 13.73 4.86
C ILE A 122 -3.00 13.91 3.35
N TYR A 123 -2.59 15.09 2.90
CA TYR A 123 -2.25 15.33 1.50
C TYR A 123 -1.07 14.45 1.05
N ASP A 124 0.01 14.35 1.84
CA ASP A 124 1.13 13.44 1.55
C ASP A 124 0.64 12.01 1.36
N MET A 125 -0.20 11.52 2.26
CA MET A 125 -0.74 10.17 2.14
C MET A 125 -1.45 9.97 0.81
N ILE A 126 -2.34 10.88 0.43
CA ILE A 126 -3.14 10.80 -0.79
C ILE A 126 -2.25 10.86 -2.04
N ALA A 127 -1.34 11.84 -2.12
CA ALA A 127 -0.43 11.98 -3.25
C ALA A 127 0.54 10.80 -3.38
N ARG A 128 1.13 10.35 -2.26
CA ARG A 128 2.01 9.18 -2.21
C ARG A 128 1.28 7.91 -2.66
N ARG A 129 0.02 7.72 -2.23
CA ARG A 129 -0.80 6.57 -2.65
C ARG A 129 -1.10 6.62 -4.15
N PHE A 130 -1.44 7.80 -4.67
CA PHE A 130 -1.69 7.99 -6.09
C PHE A 130 -0.46 7.60 -6.93
N VAL A 131 0.74 8.09 -6.58
CA VAL A 131 1.99 7.71 -7.27
C VAL A 131 2.25 6.20 -7.15
N ALA A 132 2.16 5.65 -5.94
CA ALA A 132 2.43 4.22 -5.70
C ALA A 132 1.46 3.30 -6.45
N ALA A 133 0.20 3.71 -6.65
CA ALA A 133 -0.79 2.92 -7.38
C ALA A 133 -0.35 2.60 -8.82
N PHE A 134 0.42 3.48 -9.45
CA PHE A 134 0.91 3.25 -10.82
C PHE A 134 2.25 2.52 -10.89
N HIS A 135 2.93 2.31 -9.76
CA HIS A 135 4.15 1.50 -9.76
C HIS A 135 3.84 0.01 -9.99
N PRO A 136 4.80 -0.76 -10.54
CA PRO A 136 4.66 -2.20 -10.66
C PRO A 136 4.58 -2.89 -9.28
N ALA A 137 4.10 -4.12 -9.28
CA ALA A 137 4.04 -4.95 -8.08
C ALA A 137 5.44 -5.13 -7.47
N ALA A 138 5.50 -5.25 -6.15
CA ALA A 138 6.71 -5.74 -5.49
C ALA A 138 6.84 -7.24 -5.77
N GLU A 139 8.01 -7.70 -6.17
CA GLU A 139 8.26 -9.10 -6.51
C GLU A 139 9.18 -9.76 -5.50
N TYR A 140 8.82 -10.99 -5.13
CA TYR A 140 9.54 -11.77 -4.15
C TYR A 140 9.87 -13.16 -4.65
N ARG A 141 11.06 -13.62 -4.29
CA ARG A 141 11.46 -15.01 -4.42
C ARG A 141 11.08 -15.73 -3.15
N GLN A 142 10.15 -16.69 -3.27
CA GLN A 142 9.76 -17.56 -2.17
C GLN A 142 10.46 -18.90 -2.32
N THR A 143 11.18 -19.30 -1.29
CA THR A 143 11.81 -20.62 -1.19
C THR A 143 11.10 -21.40 -0.10
N THR A 144 10.57 -22.58 -0.43
CA THR A 144 10.03 -23.51 0.56
C THR A 144 10.93 -24.73 0.58
N ARG A 145 11.43 -25.10 1.75
CA ARG A 145 12.22 -26.31 1.98
C ARG A 145 11.42 -27.24 2.87
N ILE A 146 11.25 -28.48 2.42
CA ILE A 146 10.78 -29.58 3.25
C ILE A 146 12.00 -30.39 3.64
N THR A 147 12.23 -30.52 4.94
CA THR A 147 13.33 -31.29 5.50
C THR A 147 12.73 -32.50 6.22
N VAL A 148 13.20 -33.70 5.87
CA VAL A 148 12.76 -34.94 6.52
C VAL A 148 13.80 -35.35 7.55
N VAL A 149 13.40 -35.49 8.81
CA VAL A 149 14.26 -35.97 9.90
C VAL A 149 13.54 -37.11 10.60
N ALA A 150 14.15 -38.30 10.62
CA ALA A 150 13.57 -39.51 11.23
C ALA A 150 12.14 -39.83 10.75
N GLY A 151 11.83 -39.54 9.47
CA GLY A 151 10.50 -39.76 8.88
C GLY A 151 9.52 -38.58 9.02
N GLU A 152 9.83 -37.59 9.86
CA GLU A 152 8.98 -36.42 10.10
C GLU A 152 9.33 -35.25 9.16
N GLN A 153 8.31 -34.51 8.70
CA GLN A 153 8.49 -33.39 7.77
C GLN A 153 8.50 -32.03 8.48
N PHE A 154 9.54 -31.25 8.22
CA PHE A 154 9.69 -29.89 8.71
C PHE A 154 9.68 -28.90 7.55
N LYS A 155 8.79 -27.91 7.61
CA LYS A 155 8.68 -26.86 6.59
C LYS A 155 9.44 -25.60 7.02
N SER A 156 10.44 -25.24 6.23
CA SER A 156 11.08 -23.92 6.29
C SER A 156 10.65 -23.08 5.10
N SER A 157 10.43 -21.78 5.30
CA SER A 157 10.12 -20.86 4.20
C SER A 157 10.91 -19.56 4.32
N GLY A 158 11.52 -19.15 3.21
CA GLY A 158 12.22 -17.87 3.05
C GLY A 158 11.54 -17.04 1.96
N LYS A 159 11.54 -15.71 2.15
CA LYS A 159 10.98 -14.75 1.19
C LYS A 159 11.97 -13.60 1.05
N VAL A 160 12.51 -13.41 -0.17
CA VAL A 160 13.50 -12.38 -0.50
C VAL A 160 12.89 -11.40 -1.49
N LEU A 161 13.01 -10.10 -1.25
CA LEU A 161 12.56 -9.07 -2.18
C LEU A 161 13.51 -9.02 -3.39
N VAL A 162 12.95 -9.17 -4.59
CA VAL A 162 13.70 -9.18 -5.87
C VAL A 162 13.50 -7.87 -6.62
N SER A 163 12.26 -7.35 -6.62
CA SER A 163 11.94 -6.04 -7.16
C SER A 163 11.08 -5.30 -6.14
N LYS A 164 11.49 -4.09 -5.75
CA LYS A 164 10.77 -3.29 -4.77
C LYS A 164 9.41 -2.80 -5.30
N GLY A 165 9.31 -2.52 -6.60
CA GLY A 165 8.09 -2.02 -7.22
C GLY A 165 7.55 -0.79 -6.50
N TRP A 166 6.28 -0.81 -6.11
CA TRP A 166 5.62 0.26 -5.37
C TRP A 166 6.17 0.51 -3.96
N LEU A 167 6.91 -0.44 -3.36
CA LEU A 167 7.52 -0.25 -2.04
C LEU A 167 8.62 0.82 -2.06
N GLU A 168 9.17 1.16 -3.22
CA GLU A 168 10.13 2.26 -3.33
C GLU A 168 9.52 3.61 -2.94
N VAL A 169 8.20 3.76 -3.13
CA VAL A 169 7.45 4.97 -2.77
C VAL A 169 7.20 5.06 -1.25
N TYR A 170 7.32 3.92 -0.54
CA TYR A 170 7.16 3.79 0.91
C TYR A 170 8.46 3.29 1.55
N PRO A 171 9.47 4.15 1.75
CA PRO A 171 10.77 3.74 2.29
C PRO A 171 10.65 3.06 3.67
N GLU A 172 9.67 3.45 4.48
CA GLU A 172 9.40 2.84 5.80
C GLU A 172 8.76 1.43 5.73
N GLN A 173 8.14 1.06 4.61
CA GLN A 173 7.50 -0.25 4.40
C GLN A 173 8.40 -1.25 3.69
N GLY A 174 9.61 -0.85 3.30
CA GLY A 174 10.68 -1.77 2.91
C GLY A 174 11.10 -2.58 4.12
N GLY A 175 10.35 -3.64 4.42
CA GLY A 175 10.65 -4.54 5.54
C GLY A 175 12.10 -5.01 5.49
N LYS A 176 12.71 -5.24 6.67
CA LYS A 176 14.00 -5.96 6.73
C LYS A 176 13.85 -7.24 5.92
N ASP A 177 14.64 -7.39 4.86
CA ASP A 177 14.66 -8.62 4.07
C ASP A 177 14.82 -9.79 5.04
N LYS A 178 13.84 -10.71 5.05
CA LYS A 178 14.04 -11.96 5.76
C LYS A 178 15.23 -12.63 5.08
N ALA A 179 16.25 -12.98 5.87
CA ALA A 179 17.42 -13.69 5.36
C ALA A 179 16.94 -14.86 4.49
N GLY A 180 17.40 -14.88 3.24
CA GLY A 180 17.10 -15.98 2.33
C GLY A 180 17.54 -17.30 2.94
N LEU A 181 16.83 -18.38 2.63
CA LEU A 181 17.36 -19.71 2.93
C LEU A 181 18.61 -19.94 2.08
N CYS A 182 19.61 -20.62 2.65
CA CYS A 182 20.75 -21.09 1.86
C CYS A 182 20.26 -22.02 0.74
N VAL A 183 20.98 -21.98 -0.38
CA VAL A 183 20.77 -22.93 -1.48
C VAL A 183 21.20 -24.31 -1.00
N VAL A 184 20.35 -25.31 -1.26
CA VAL A 184 20.60 -26.72 -0.98
C VAL A 184 20.12 -27.55 -2.17
N GLU A 185 20.76 -28.69 -2.42
CA GLU A 185 20.35 -29.59 -3.49
C GLU A 185 19.26 -30.57 -3.03
N ALA A 186 18.50 -31.10 -3.99
CA ALA A 186 17.52 -32.14 -3.70
C ALA A 186 18.24 -33.41 -3.25
N GLY A 187 17.88 -33.95 -2.08
CA GLY A 187 18.51 -35.13 -1.51
C GLY A 187 19.77 -34.85 -0.68
N GLU A 188 20.15 -33.58 -0.50
CA GLU A 188 21.25 -33.21 0.38
C GLU A 188 20.98 -33.69 1.82
N GLN A 189 21.98 -34.34 2.43
CA GLN A 189 21.83 -34.89 3.77
C GLN A 189 21.78 -33.77 4.81
N VAL A 190 20.84 -33.91 5.74
CA VAL A 190 20.66 -32.96 6.83
C VAL A 190 21.20 -33.53 8.13
N ARG A 191 21.90 -32.70 8.90
CA ARG A 191 22.28 -32.99 10.27
C ARG A 191 21.31 -32.28 11.22
N ASN A 192 20.77 -33.03 12.17
CA ASN A 192 19.98 -32.47 13.26
C ASN A 192 20.90 -32.17 14.46
N ASP A 193 21.06 -30.89 14.80
CA ASP A 193 21.92 -30.46 15.92
C ASP A 193 21.18 -30.45 17.29
N GLY A 194 19.85 -30.56 17.29
CA GLY A 194 19.08 -30.59 18.52
C GLY A 194 17.57 -30.41 18.31
N ILE A 195 16.78 -30.92 19.25
CA ILE A 195 15.33 -30.78 19.28
C ILE A 195 14.94 -29.94 20.49
N THR A 196 14.08 -28.94 20.29
CA THR A 196 13.56 -28.11 21.38
C THR A 196 12.03 -28.11 21.33
N ALA A 197 11.40 -28.59 22.39
CA ALA A 197 9.95 -28.48 22.57
C ALA A 197 9.58 -27.04 22.96
N LYS A 198 8.68 -26.40 22.20
CA LYS A 198 8.14 -25.08 22.53
C LYS A 198 6.74 -25.22 23.10
N THR A 199 6.59 -24.87 24.37
CA THR A 199 5.27 -24.71 24.98
C THR A 199 4.67 -23.38 24.52
N LEU A 200 3.53 -23.43 23.85
CA LEU A 200 2.80 -22.24 23.37
C LEU A 200 1.45 -22.15 24.08
N GLN A 201 1.03 -20.92 24.36
CA GLN A 201 -0.28 -20.62 24.93
C GLN A 201 -1.06 -19.72 23.97
N THR A 202 -2.36 -19.97 23.84
CA THR A 202 -3.24 -19.09 23.05
C THR A 202 -3.38 -17.74 23.76
N SER A 203 -3.48 -16.68 22.97
CA SER A 203 -3.78 -15.34 23.48
C SER A 203 -5.26 -15.02 23.23
N PRO A 204 -5.94 -14.29 24.13
CA PRO A 204 -7.29 -13.82 23.89
C PRO A 204 -7.32 -12.89 22.66
N PRO A 205 -8.48 -12.75 21.98
CA PRO A 205 -8.63 -11.82 20.87
C PRO A 205 -8.20 -10.41 21.25
N ARG A 206 -7.55 -9.71 20.33
CA ARG A 206 -7.20 -8.30 20.56
C ARG A 206 -8.49 -7.49 20.72
N ARG A 207 -8.49 -6.55 21.67
CA ARG A 207 -9.57 -5.57 21.81
C ARG A 207 -9.65 -4.72 20.55
N TYR A 208 -10.86 -4.32 20.17
CA TYR A 208 -11.06 -3.35 19.11
C TYR A 208 -10.41 -2.01 19.47
N ASN A 209 -9.62 -1.48 18.53
CA ASN A 209 -9.29 -0.07 18.42
C ASN A 209 -10.06 0.54 17.24
N GLU A 210 -9.95 1.85 17.05
CA GLU A 210 -10.72 2.57 16.03
C GLU A 210 -10.50 2.02 14.61
N ASP A 211 -9.26 1.68 14.22
CA ASP A 211 -8.94 1.02 12.94
C ASP A 211 -9.66 -0.34 12.78
N THR A 212 -9.52 -1.23 13.78
CA THR A 212 -10.18 -2.55 13.73
C THR A 212 -11.69 -2.49 13.84
N LEU A 213 -12.25 -1.42 14.43
CA LEU A 213 -13.69 -1.22 14.52
C LEU A 213 -14.25 -0.75 13.18
N LEU A 214 -13.59 0.22 12.52
CA LEU A 214 -13.94 0.65 11.16
C LEU A 214 -13.91 -0.53 10.19
N ALA A 215 -12.87 -1.37 10.28
CA ALA A 215 -12.74 -2.56 9.44
C ALA A 215 -13.85 -3.60 9.63
N ALA A 216 -14.55 -3.59 10.77
CA ALA A 216 -15.62 -4.52 11.08
C ALA A 216 -17.02 -3.98 10.74
N MET A 217 -17.11 -2.70 10.36
CA MET A 217 -18.36 -2.05 9.94
C MET A 217 -18.56 -2.05 8.41
N GLU A 218 -17.49 -2.33 7.65
CA GLU A 218 -17.52 -2.64 6.22
C GLU A 218 -18.06 -4.05 5.97
#